data_AF-A0A858QZJ4-F1
#
_entry.id   AF-A0A858QZJ4-F1
#
_cell.length_a   1.000
_cell.length_b   1.000
_cell.length_c   1.000
_cell.angle_alpha   90.00
_cell.angle_beta   90.00
_cell.angle_gamma   90.00
#
_symmetry.space_group_name_H-M   'P 1'
#
loop_
_entity.id
_entity.type
_entity.pdbx_description
1 polymer ?
#
loop_
_entity_poly.entity_id
_entity_poly.type
_entity_poly.pdbx_seq_one_letter_code
_entity_poly.pdbx_strand_id
1 'polypeptide(L)'
;MKKLIWGSIFAAVVAFFIWAQVSGDQWLADFNAERTAAATAFYEKGLEQGKVQNQQACMDDAVKQIAQDLEATTAIDAGHYLRGCWSAATASEGFCADVPAYNEEATNDEKEWARFACYDLNARSDGCRLLMRQKQLFCKQ
;
A
#
# COMPACT_ATOMS: atom_id res chain seq x y z
N MET A 1 -10.47 -40.02 13.55
CA MET A 1 -10.49 -38.69 12.90
C MET A 1 -9.40 -37.76 13.43
N LYS A 2 -9.33 -37.44 14.73
CA LYS A 2 -8.29 -36.54 15.30
C LYS A 2 -6.84 -36.92 14.93
N LYS A 3 -6.47 -38.21 14.99
CA LYS A 3 -5.12 -38.68 14.62
C LYS A 3 -4.78 -38.51 13.13
N LEU A 4 -5.79 -38.60 12.25
CA LEU A 4 -5.62 -38.39 10.81
C LEU A 4 -5.45 -36.90 10.49
N ILE A 5 -6.23 -36.03 11.14
CA ILE A 5 -6.12 -34.56 11.02
C ILE A 5 -4.74 -34.08 11.49
N TRP A 6 -4.27 -34.57 12.65
CA TRP A 6 -2.93 -34.22 13.13
C TRP A 6 -1.82 -34.77 12.24
N GLY A 7 -1.98 -35.99 11.70
CA GLY A 7 -1.06 -36.55 10.71
C GLY A 7 -0.96 -35.71 9.44
N SER A 8 -2.09 -35.23 8.90
CA SER A 8 -2.10 -34.38 7.70
C SER A 8 -1.50 -33.00 7.94
N ILE A 9 -1.79 -32.38 9.10
CA ILE A 9 -1.17 -31.10 9.46
C ILE A 9 0.35 -31.26 9.57
N PHE A 10 0.82 -32.30 10.25
CA PHE A 10 2.24 -32.58 10.38
C PHE A 10 2.91 -32.79 9.01
N ALA A 11 2.29 -33.57 8.12
CA ALA A 11 2.80 -33.78 6.78
C ALA A 11 2.88 -32.47 5.98
N ALA A 12 1.87 -31.60 6.06
CA ALA A 12 1.88 -30.29 5.39
C ALA A 12 3.00 -29.38 5.91
N VAL A 13 3.24 -29.36 7.23
CA VAL A 13 4.34 -28.59 7.84
C VAL A 13 5.70 -29.09 7.36
N VAL A 14 5.91 -30.41 7.32
CA VAL A 14 7.16 -31.00 6.83
C VAL A 14 7.37 -30.69 5.35
N ALA A 15 6.32 -30.80 4.53
CA ALA A 15 6.40 -30.48 3.10
C ALA A 15 6.73 -29.00 2.87
N PHE A 16 6.08 -28.08 3.61
CA PHE A 16 6.39 -26.65 3.54
C PHE A 16 7.83 -26.35 3.98
N PHE A 17 8.30 -26.99 5.06
CA PHE A 17 9.67 -26.82 5.53
C PHE A 17 10.70 -27.26 4.48
N ILE A 18 10.49 -28.43 3.86
CA ILE A 18 11.37 -28.92 2.79
C ILE A 18 11.35 -27.95 1.60
N TRP A 19 10.18 -27.49 1.18
CA TRP A 19 10.07 -26.51 0.10
C TRP A 19 10.81 -25.21 0.43
N ALA A 20 10.64 -24.68 1.64
CA ALA A 20 11.31 -23.45 2.07
C ALA A 20 12.84 -23.58 2.04
N GLN A 21 13.39 -24.73 2.42
CA GLN A 21 14.83 -24.98 2.39
C GLN A 21 15.40 -25.13 0.97
N VAL A 22 14.62 -25.65 0.03
CA VAL A 22 15.10 -25.94 -1.33
C VAL A 22 14.82 -24.80 -2.31
N SER A 23 13.70 -24.12 -2.16
CA SER A 23 13.20 -23.13 -3.13
C SER A 23 12.91 -21.76 -2.52
N GLY A 24 12.98 -21.62 -1.19
CA GLY A 24 12.61 -20.38 -0.50
C GLY A 24 13.48 -19.19 -0.89
N ASP A 25 14.81 -19.37 -0.91
CA ASP A 25 15.75 -18.27 -1.22
C ASP A 25 15.57 -17.77 -2.66
N GLN A 26 15.45 -18.68 -3.62
CA GLN A 26 15.23 -18.32 -5.03
C GLN A 26 13.86 -17.64 -5.22
N TRP A 27 12.80 -18.20 -4.63
CA TRP A 27 11.48 -17.59 -4.67
C TRP A 27 11.48 -16.17 -4.07
N LEU A 28 12.16 -15.98 -2.94
CA LEU A 28 12.26 -14.67 -2.28
C LEU A 28 13.06 -13.67 -3.13
N ALA A 29 14.15 -14.10 -3.74
CA ALA A 29 14.94 -13.27 -4.64
C ALA A 29 14.13 -12.83 -5.87
N ASP A 30 13.42 -13.77 -6.52
CA ASP A 30 12.57 -13.48 -7.67
C ASP A 30 11.40 -12.57 -7.31
N PHE A 31 10.72 -12.85 -6.20
CA PHE A 31 9.65 -12.00 -5.67
C PHE A 31 10.15 -10.58 -5.40
N ASN A 32 11.29 -10.42 -4.73
CA ASN A 32 11.86 -9.10 -4.45
C ASN A 32 12.28 -8.35 -5.73
N ALA A 33 12.82 -9.06 -6.73
CA ALA A 33 13.16 -8.48 -8.02
C ALA A 33 11.91 -7.98 -8.75
N GLU A 34 10.85 -8.79 -8.79
CA GLU A 34 9.56 -8.42 -9.37
C GLU A 34 8.95 -7.21 -8.64
N ARG A 35 8.93 -7.22 -7.31
CA ARG A 35 8.39 -6.11 -6.51
C ARG A 35 9.20 -4.82 -6.66
N THR A 36 10.51 -4.91 -6.85
CA THR A 36 11.36 -3.75 -7.14
C THR A 36 11.08 -3.18 -8.52
N ALA A 37 10.89 -4.04 -9.53
CA ALA A 37 10.52 -3.61 -10.87
C ALA A 37 9.13 -2.95 -10.89
N ALA A 38 8.15 -3.56 -10.20
CA ALA A 38 6.81 -2.99 -10.05
C ALA A 38 6.85 -1.62 -9.34
N ALA A 39 7.59 -1.50 -8.24
CA ALA A 39 7.79 -0.26 -7.52
C ALA A 39 8.28 0.89 -8.43
N THR A 40 9.27 0.63 -9.28
CA THR A 40 9.79 1.60 -10.26
C THR A 40 8.72 1.94 -11.30
N ALA A 41 8.08 0.93 -11.89
CA ALA A 41 7.07 1.14 -12.94
C ALA A 41 5.87 1.95 -12.44
N PHE A 42 5.36 1.66 -11.23
CA PHE A 42 4.26 2.42 -10.65
C PHE A 42 4.67 3.84 -10.26
N TYR A 43 5.89 4.04 -9.76
CA TYR A 43 6.42 5.38 -9.50
C TYR A 43 6.50 6.21 -10.79
N GLU A 44 7.06 5.66 -11.87
CA GLU A 44 7.13 6.33 -13.18
C GLU A 44 5.75 6.64 -13.74
N LYS A 45 4.81 5.68 -13.65
CA LYS A 45 3.41 5.90 -14.03
C LYS A 45 2.79 7.06 -13.25
N GLY A 46 3.04 7.12 -11.94
CA GLY A 46 2.61 8.22 -11.09
C GLY A 46 3.21 9.54 -11.54
N LEU A 47 4.53 9.58 -11.76
CA LEU A 47 5.25 10.76 -12.21
C LEU A 47 4.65 11.35 -13.49
N GLU A 48 4.35 10.52 -14.49
CA GLU A 48 3.73 10.97 -15.74
C GLU A 48 2.33 11.56 -15.51
N GLN A 49 1.53 10.97 -14.61
CA GLN A 49 0.21 11.53 -14.24
C GLN A 49 0.35 12.85 -13.48
N GLY A 50 1.32 12.96 -12.57
CA GLY A 50 1.59 14.17 -11.81
C GLY A 50 1.81 15.39 -12.69
N LYS A 51 2.47 15.23 -13.85
CA LYS A 51 2.72 16.35 -14.78
C LYS A 51 1.44 17.04 -15.30
N VAL A 52 0.30 16.36 -15.26
CA VAL A 52 -0.99 16.87 -15.78
C VAL A 52 -2.08 16.92 -14.70
N GLN A 53 -1.77 16.53 -13.47
CA GLN A 53 -2.71 16.45 -12.36
C GLN A 53 -2.30 17.36 -11.19
N ASN A 54 -3.23 17.55 -10.26
CA ASN A 54 -2.95 18.17 -8.97
C ASN A 54 -2.86 17.11 -7.87
N GLN A 55 -2.37 17.49 -6.69
CA GLN A 55 -2.20 16.59 -5.55
C GLN A 55 -3.47 15.82 -5.16
N GLN A 56 -4.64 16.44 -5.24
CA GLN A 56 -5.91 15.79 -4.91
C GLN A 56 -6.28 14.73 -5.95
N ALA A 57 -6.16 15.04 -7.25
CA ALA A 57 -6.42 14.07 -8.32
C ALA A 57 -5.48 12.85 -8.23
N CYS A 58 -4.20 13.06 -7.90
CA CYS A 58 -3.26 11.97 -7.62
C CYS A 58 -3.76 11.04 -6.49
N MET A 59 -4.28 11.63 -5.40
CA MET A 59 -4.82 10.88 -4.26
C MET A 59 -6.06 10.08 -4.67
N ASP A 60 -6.99 10.71 -5.39
CA ASP A 60 -8.22 10.09 -5.84
C ASP A 60 -7.94 8.89 -6.77
N ASP A 61 -6.96 9.02 -7.67
CA ASP A 61 -6.53 7.94 -8.57
C ASP A 61 -5.85 6.79 -7.81
N ALA A 62 -5.04 7.08 -6.79
CA ALA A 62 -4.44 6.04 -5.95
C ALA A 62 -5.50 5.28 -5.13
N VAL A 63 -6.47 6.00 -4.58
CA VAL A 63 -7.61 5.42 -3.85
C VAL A 63 -8.47 4.56 -4.76
N LYS A 64 -8.69 4.99 -6.01
CA LYS A 64 -9.43 4.20 -7.00
C LYS A 64 -8.74 2.89 -7.32
N GLN A 65 -7.40 2.87 -7.40
CA GLN A 65 -6.64 1.64 -7.65
C GLN A 65 -6.87 0.58 -6.56
N ILE A 66 -6.88 0.99 -5.29
CA ILE A 66 -7.09 0.06 -4.16
C ILE A 66 -8.57 -0.26 -3.89
N ALA A 67 -9.51 0.43 -4.52
CA ALA A 67 -10.93 0.15 -4.41
C ALA A 67 -11.35 -1.01 -5.34
N GLN A 68 -10.56 -1.28 -6.38
CA GLN A 68 -10.84 -2.30 -7.39
C GLN A 68 -10.36 -3.69 -6.99
N ASP A 69 -9.52 -3.79 -5.96
CA ASP A 69 -8.84 -5.03 -5.58
C ASP A 69 -8.49 -5.05 -4.08
N LEU A 70 -8.50 -6.25 -3.48
CA LEU A 70 -8.18 -6.49 -2.08
C LEU A 70 -6.77 -7.08 -1.88
N GLU A 71 -6.01 -7.30 -2.95
CA GLU A 71 -4.63 -7.75 -2.83
C GLU A 71 -3.73 -6.72 -2.14
N ALA A 72 -2.87 -7.23 -1.24
CA ALA A 72 -1.93 -6.39 -0.49
C ALA A 72 -0.92 -5.67 -1.40
N THR A 73 -0.54 -6.31 -2.52
CA THR A 73 0.35 -5.77 -3.56
C THR A 73 -0.22 -4.52 -4.21
N THR A 74 -1.53 -4.48 -4.46
CA THR A 74 -2.20 -3.32 -5.06
C THR A 74 -2.10 -2.07 -4.19
N ALA A 75 -2.19 -2.21 -2.87
CA ALA A 75 -1.98 -1.09 -1.94
C ALA A 75 -0.54 -0.57 -1.96
N ILE A 76 0.44 -1.47 -2.08
CA ILE A 76 1.86 -1.12 -2.20
C ILE A 76 2.10 -0.35 -3.51
N ASP A 77 1.61 -0.89 -4.62
CA ASP A 77 1.74 -0.31 -5.96
C ASP A 77 1.08 1.07 -6.05
N ALA A 78 -0.13 1.23 -5.49
CA ALA A 78 -0.81 2.52 -5.38
C ALA A 78 0.01 3.53 -4.56
N GLY A 79 0.73 3.10 -3.52
CA GLY A 79 1.64 3.95 -2.76
C GLY A 79 2.85 4.42 -3.57
N HIS A 80 3.46 3.53 -4.36
CA HIS A 80 4.54 3.92 -5.29
C HIS A 80 4.05 4.93 -6.33
N TYR A 81 2.89 4.66 -6.94
CA TYR A 81 2.22 5.58 -7.84
C TYR A 81 2.00 6.95 -7.20
N LEU A 82 1.42 6.98 -6.00
CA LEU A 82 1.06 8.23 -5.33
C LEU A 82 2.27 9.11 -5.05
N ARG A 83 3.39 8.51 -4.60
CA ARG A 83 4.66 9.21 -4.40
C ARG A 83 5.21 9.82 -5.69
N GLY A 84 5.20 9.05 -6.78
CA GLY A 84 5.61 9.57 -8.09
C GLY A 84 4.72 10.72 -8.54
N CYS A 85 3.40 10.57 -8.41
CA CYS A 85 2.43 11.57 -8.82
C CYS A 85 2.61 12.89 -8.06
N TRP A 86 2.67 12.85 -6.73
CA TRP A 86 2.89 14.06 -5.93
C TRP A 86 4.24 14.74 -6.17
N SER A 87 5.27 14.02 -6.64
CA SER A 87 6.57 14.63 -6.95
C SER A 87 6.53 15.59 -8.14
N ALA A 88 5.54 15.44 -9.04
CA ALA A 88 5.36 16.29 -10.22
C ALA A 88 4.03 17.06 -10.24
N ALA A 89 3.10 16.72 -9.34
CA ALA A 89 1.77 17.33 -9.29
C ALA A 89 1.78 18.79 -8.90
N THR A 90 0.85 19.54 -9.49
CA THR A 90 0.54 20.90 -9.04
C THR A 90 -0.12 20.89 -7.66
N ALA A 91 0.15 21.92 -6.85
CA ALA A 91 -0.46 22.04 -5.53
C ALA A 91 -1.98 22.13 -5.62
N SER A 92 -2.69 21.42 -4.73
CA SER A 92 -4.14 21.59 -4.56
C SER A 92 -4.40 22.54 -3.39
N GLU A 93 -5.32 23.49 -3.57
CA GLU A 93 -5.71 24.39 -2.49
C GLU A 93 -6.26 23.58 -1.30
N GLY A 94 -5.76 23.88 -0.09
CA GLY A 94 -6.20 23.22 1.14
C GLY A 94 -5.84 21.74 1.28
N PHE A 95 -4.99 21.17 0.40
CA PHE A 95 -4.70 19.72 0.40
C PHE A 95 -4.28 19.16 1.77
N CYS A 96 -3.52 19.95 2.52
CA CYS A 96 -2.97 19.61 3.83
C CYS A 96 -3.67 20.28 5.01
N ALA A 97 -4.78 21.01 4.79
CA ALA A 97 -5.41 21.83 5.84
C ALA A 97 -5.94 20.99 7.01
N ASP A 98 -6.59 19.87 6.71
CA ASP A 98 -7.21 18.98 7.71
C ASP A 98 -6.38 17.72 8.00
N VAL A 99 -5.06 17.78 7.73
CA VAL A 99 -4.16 16.65 7.94
C VAL A 99 -3.51 16.76 9.31
N PRO A 100 -3.71 15.79 10.23
CA PRO A 100 -3.10 15.85 11.55
C PRO A 100 -1.57 15.76 11.47
N ALA A 101 -0.87 16.35 12.43
CA ALA A 101 0.59 16.30 12.50
C ALA A 101 1.11 14.86 12.51
N TYR A 102 2.16 14.56 11.74
CA TYR A 102 2.73 13.22 11.64
C TYR A 102 3.56 12.84 12.89
N ASN A 103 3.18 11.76 13.58
CA ASN A 103 3.98 11.10 14.63
C ASN A 103 4.49 9.75 14.15
N GLU A 104 5.72 9.31 14.45
CA GLU A 104 6.26 8.01 13.99
C GLU A 104 5.35 6.83 14.34
N GLU A 105 4.92 6.75 15.59
CA GLU A 105 3.86 5.86 16.03
C GLU A 105 2.51 6.56 15.91
N ALA A 106 1.57 5.92 15.20
CA ALA A 106 0.30 6.56 14.93
C ALA A 106 -0.55 6.71 16.19
N THR A 107 -0.98 7.94 16.49
CA THR A 107 -1.89 8.22 17.62
C THR A 107 -3.30 7.72 17.33
N ASN A 108 -4.18 7.70 18.33
CA ASN A 108 -5.57 7.31 18.11
C ASN A 108 -6.31 8.28 17.20
N ASP A 109 -6.08 9.59 17.35
CA ASP A 109 -6.69 10.62 16.52
C ASP A 109 -6.26 10.49 15.06
N GLU A 110 -4.99 10.17 14.80
CA GLU A 110 -4.49 9.92 13.44
C GLU A 110 -5.13 8.67 12.81
N LYS A 111 -5.26 7.59 13.58
CA LYS A 111 -5.93 6.36 13.13
C LYS A 111 -7.40 6.61 12.83
N GLU A 112 -8.07 7.40 13.66
CA GLU A 112 -9.48 7.75 13.50
C GLU A 112 -9.70 8.68 12.30
N TRP A 113 -8.85 9.69 12.12
CA TRP A 113 -8.84 10.54 10.93
C TRP A 113 -8.68 9.72 9.64
N ALA A 114 -7.66 8.85 9.58
CA ALA A 114 -7.44 8.00 8.41
C ALA A 114 -8.64 7.06 8.17
N ARG A 115 -9.24 6.52 9.24
CA ARG A 115 -10.42 5.65 9.13
C ARG A 115 -11.63 6.39 8.56
N PHE A 116 -11.95 7.58 9.05
CA PHE A 116 -13.10 8.35 8.56
C PHE A 116 -12.87 8.88 7.14
N ALA A 117 -11.69 9.39 6.83
CA ALA A 117 -11.35 9.78 5.47
C ALA A 117 -11.53 8.62 4.48
N CYS A 118 -11.08 7.41 4.84
CA CYS A 118 -11.28 6.22 4.02
C CYS A 118 -12.75 5.78 3.90
N TYR A 119 -13.58 6.08 4.91
CA TYR A 119 -15.02 5.86 4.83
C TYR A 119 -15.66 6.79 3.80
N ASP A 120 -15.30 8.08 3.83
CA ASP A 120 -15.83 9.11 2.93
C ASP A 120 -15.39 8.88 1.49
N LEU A 121 -14.17 8.38 1.30
CA LEU A 121 -13.61 7.97 0.00
C LEU A 121 -14.17 6.64 -0.53
N ASN A 122 -15.08 6.00 0.22
CA ASN A 122 -15.62 4.66 -0.08
C ASN A 122 -14.52 3.59 -0.31
N ALA A 123 -13.38 3.72 0.36
CA ALA A 123 -12.24 2.82 0.26
C ALA A 123 -11.89 2.28 1.65
N ARG A 124 -12.64 1.27 2.11
CA ARG A 124 -12.58 0.78 3.50
C ARG A 124 -11.46 -0.24 3.77
N SER A 125 -10.63 -0.54 2.77
CA SER A 125 -9.51 -1.47 2.90
C SER A 125 -8.38 -0.87 3.74
N ASP A 126 -7.54 -1.73 4.31
CA ASP A 126 -6.33 -1.27 5.03
C ASP A 126 -5.37 -0.52 4.11
N GLY A 127 -5.41 -0.79 2.79
CA GLY A 127 -4.67 -0.04 1.79
C GLY A 127 -4.97 1.46 1.81
N CYS A 128 -6.23 1.85 2.04
CA CYS A 128 -6.57 3.28 2.10
C CYS A 128 -5.91 3.97 3.29
N ARG A 129 -5.89 3.31 4.45
CA ARG A 129 -5.24 3.86 5.66
C ARG A 129 -3.74 4.06 5.44
N LEU A 130 -3.09 3.18 4.68
CA LEU A 130 -1.70 3.34 4.26
C LEU A 130 -1.49 4.55 3.34
N LEU A 131 -2.41 4.81 2.40
CA LEU A 131 -2.35 6.01 1.56
C LEU A 131 -2.61 7.30 2.36
N MET A 132 -3.57 7.29 3.30
CA MET A 132 -3.80 8.42 4.21
C MET A 132 -2.56 8.72 5.05
N ARG A 133 -1.87 7.68 5.51
CA ARG A 133 -0.60 7.83 6.24
C ARG A 133 0.51 8.43 5.36
N GLN A 134 0.55 8.08 4.07
CA GLN A 134 1.46 8.73 3.12
C GLN A 134 1.09 10.20 2.89
N LYS A 135 -0.20 10.54 2.80
CA LYS A 135 -0.67 11.94 2.74
C LYS A 135 -0.20 12.73 3.96
N GLN A 136 -0.28 12.12 5.14
CA GLN A 136 0.21 12.71 6.38
C GLN A 136 1.72 13.00 6.35
N LEU A 137 2.52 12.04 5.86
CA LEU A 137 3.96 12.22 5.70
C LEU A 137 4.31 13.27 4.62
N PHE A 138 3.55 13.33 3.53
CA PHE A 138 3.71 14.33 2.48
C PHE A 138 3.46 15.74 3.02
N CYS A 139 2.37 15.94 3.75
CA CYS A 139 1.98 17.23 4.32
C CYS A 139 2.85 17.70 5.50
N LYS A 140 3.77 16.87 6.00
CA LYS A 140 4.75 17.24 7.02
C LYS A 140 5.93 18.02 6.42
N GLN A 141 6.23 17.82 5.12
CA GLN A 141 7.39 18.40 4.43
C GLN A 141 7.16 19.87 4.11
#